data_AF-A0A4U7DK18-F1
#
_entry.id   AF-A0A4U7DK18-F1
#
_cell.length_a   1.000
_cell.length_b   1.000
_cell.length_c   1.000
_cell.angle_alpha   90.00
_cell.angle_beta   90.00
_cell.angle_gamma   90.00
#
_symmetry.space_group_name_H-M   'P 1'
#
loop_
_entity.id
_entity.type
_entity.pdbx_description
1 polymer ?
#
loop_
_entity_poly.entity_id
_entity_poly.type
_entity_poly.pdbx_seq_one_letter_code
_entity_poly.pdbx_strand_id
1 'polypeptide(L)'
;MSTTDAVTAEDGTADRWAAVRDLPPSAKLVAKVLDYNDTLTQSELAEETLLPPRTVRYALSRLEEEGVVDSRFSFTDARKRLYSLGI
;
A
#
# COMPACT_ATOMS: atom_id res chain seq x y z
N MET A 1 26.02 28.16 -21.96
CA MET A 1 25.42 28.26 -20.61
C MET A 1 23.93 28.06 -20.78
N SER A 2 23.26 27.03 -20.26
CA SER A 2 23.70 25.92 -19.43
C SER A 2 22.91 24.69 -19.85
N THR A 3 23.63 23.58 -19.95
CA THR A 3 23.13 22.20 -19.90
C THR A 3 22.37 22.05 -18.59
N THR A 4 21.06 21.81 -18.65
CA THR A 4 20.37 21.28 -17.46
C THR A 4 20.53 19.79 -17.50
N ASP A 5 21.20 19.34 -16.45
CA ASP A 5 21.72 18.03 -16.18
C ASP A 5 20.67 16.92 -16.30
N ALA A 6 21.15 15.78 -16.73
CA ALA A 6 20.42 14.55 -16.83
C ALA A 6 19.92 14.10 -15.45
N VAL A 7 18.61 13.91 -15.31
CA VAL A 7 18.13 12.92 -14.34
C VAL A 7 18.19 11.58 -15.07
N THR A 8 19.37 10.97 -15.03
CA THR A 8 19.52 9.53 -15.21
C THR A 8 18.72 8.87 -14.09
N ALA A 9 17.47 8.52 -14.34
CA ALA A 9 16.75 7.58 -13.50
C ALA A 9 17.29 6.18 -13.82
N GLU A 10 18.36 5.82 -13.12
CA GLU A 10 18.76 4.46 -12.72
C GLU A 10 17.95 3.32 -13.39
N ASP A 11 18.37 2.82 -14.56
CA ASP A 11 17.91 1.54 -15.11
C ASP A 11 18.44 0.40 -14.21
N GLY A 12 17.63 -0.08 -13.27
CA GLY A 12 17.98 -1.22 -12.41
C GLY A 12 17.14 -1.45 -11.15
N THR A 13 16.26 -0.52 -10.77
CA THR A 13 15.26 -0.77 -9.71
C THR A 13 13.96 -1.15 -10.39
N ALA A 14 13.54 -2.42 -10.29
CA ALA A 14 12.20 -2.82 -10.72
C ALA A 14 11.18 -1.84 -10.12
N ASP A 15 10.28 -1.33 -10.95
CA ASP A 15 9.22 -0.44 -10.49
C ASP A 15 8.42 -1.15 -9.39
N ARG A 16 8.71 -0.83 -8.12
CA ARG A 16 8.12 -1.50 -6.95
C ARG A 16 6.59 -1.47 -6.97
N TRP A 17 6.03 -0.49 -7.67
CA TRP A 17 4.58 -0.27 -7.80
C TRP A 17 3.96 -0.98 -9.01
N ALA A 18 4.72 -1.73 -9.81
CA ALA A 18 4.21 -2.38 -11.02
C ALA A 18 2.95 -3.23 -10.74
N ALA A 19 2.98 -4.06 -9.69
CA ALA A 19 1.84 -4.88 -9.25
C ALA A 19 0.62 -4.05 -8.82
N VAL A 20 0.80 -2.79 -8.44
CA VAL A 20 -0.28 -1.91 -7.96
C VAL A 20 -0.92 -1.12 -9.10
N ARG A 21 -0.23 -0.90 -10.22
CA ARG A 21 -0.73 -0.02 -11.32
C ARG A 21 -2.08 -0.49 -11.88
N ASP A 22 -2.21 -1.81 -12.07
CA ASP A 22 -3.39 -2.44 -12.65
C ASP A 22 -4.50 -2.73 -11.63
N LEU A 23 -4.25 -2.45 -10.34
CA LEU A 23 -5.24 -2.63 -9.29
C LEU A 23 -6.34 -1.55 -9.31
N PRO A 24 -7.52 -1.86 -8.75
CA PRO A 24 -8.61 -0.90 -8.60
C PRO A 24 -8.19 0.37 -7.82
N PRO A 25 -8.83 1.53 -8.06
CA PRO A 25 -8.47 2.79 -7.39
C PRO A 25 -8.45 2.73 -5.86
N SER A 26 -9.38 1.98 -5.26
CA SER A 26 -9.42 1.80 -3.80
C SER A 26 -8.19 1.06 -3.27
N ALA A 27 -7.72 0.02 -3.98
CA ALA A 27 -6.50 -0.71 -3.62
C ALA A 27 -5.26 0.17 -3.76
N LYS A 28 -5.17 0.95 -4.85
CA LYS A 28 -4.08 1.92 -5.05
C LYS A 28 -4.02 2.95 -3.92
N LEU A 29 -5.16 3.49 -3.51
CA LEU A 29 -5.23 4.44 -2.39
C LEU A 29 -4.78 3.80 -1.07
N VAL A 30 -5.27 2.59 -0.74
CA VAL A 30 -4.87 1.88 0.48
C VAL A 30 -3.36 1.60 0.49
N ALA A 31 -2.81 1.13 -0.62
CA ALA A 31 -1.36 0.91 -0.73
C ALA A 31 -0.58 2.20 -0.53
N LYS A 32 -1.07 3.32 -1.08
CA LYS A 32 -0.44 4.63 -0.89
C LYS A 32 -0.54 5.12 0.55
N VAL A 33 -1.63 4.86 1.27
CA VAL A 33 -1.74 5.20 2.69
C VAL A 33 -0.79 4.37 3.55
N LEU A 34 -0.62 3.08 3.24
CA LEU A 34 0.36 2.21 3.92
C LEU A 34 1.81 2.68 3.67
N ASP A 35 2.12 3.16 2.46
CA ASP A 35 3.42 3.77 2.13
C ASP A 35 3.77 4.98 3.01
N TYR A 36 2.77 5.72 3.49
CA TYR A 36 2.97 6.88 4.35
C TYR A 36 2.97 6.57 5.85
N ASN A 37 2.29 5.50 6.27
CA ASN A 37 2.01 5.23 7.69
C ASN A 37 2.66 3.93 8.22
N ASP A 38 3.48 3.26 7.41
CA ASP A 38 4.15 1.98 7.65
C ASP A 38 3.21 0.80 7.92
N THR A 39 2.48 0.82 9.03
CA THR A 39 1.64 -0.29 9.48
C THR A 39 0.35 0.23 10.10
N LEU A 40 -0.79 -0.22 9.57
CA LEU A 40 -2.12 0.18 10.06
C LEU A 40 -3.04 -1.03 10.20
N THR A 41 -3.99 -0.94 11.12
CA THR A 41 -5.13 -1.86 11.19
C THR A 41 -6.16 -1.54 10.10
N GLN A 42 -7.08 -2.48 9.85
CA GLN A 42 -8.18 -2.24 8.91
C GLN A 42 -9.05 -1.02 9.29
N SER A 43 -9.26 -0.78 10.59
CA SER A 43 -10.06 0.34 11.06
C SER A 43 -9.36 1.67 10.82
N GLU A 44 -8.06 1.76 11.16
CA GLU A 44 -7.26 2.96 10.90
C GLU A 44 -7.16 3.23 9.40
N LEU A 45 -7.02 2.20 8.56
CA LEU A 45 -7.06 2.37 7.10
C LEU A 45 -8.39 2.94 6.61
N ALA A 46 -9.52 2.59 7.23
CA ALA A 46 -10.81 3.19 6.87
C ALA A 46 -10.89 4.67 7.27
N GLU A 47 -10.30 5.03 8.41
CA GLU A 47 -10.22 6.41 8.88
C GLU A 47 -9.30 7.24 7.98
N GLU A 48 -8.09 6.77 7.70
CA GLU A 48 -7.08 7.48 6.88
C GLU A 48 -7.48 7.61 5.41
N THR A 49 -8.12 6.59 4.83
CA THR A 49 -8.54 6.63 3.42
C THR A 49 -9.90 7.29 3.21
N LEU A 50 -10.67 7.50 4.29
CA LEU A 50 -12.08 7.89 4.27
C LEU A 50 -12.98 6.93 3.46
N LEU A 51 -12.52 5.69 3.21
CA LEU A 51 -13.29 4.68 2.52
C LEU A 51 -14.18 3.92 3.50
N PRO A 52 -15.38 3.47 3.07
CA PRO A 52 -16.18 2.56 3.88
C PRO A 52 -15.39 1.30 4.26
N PRO A 53 -15.58 0.72 5.47
CA PRO A 53 -14.82 -0.45 5.91
C PRO A 53 -14.91 -1.67 4.98
N ARG A 54 -16.03 -1.83 4.26
CA ARG A 54 -16.19 -2.89 3.25
C ARG A 54 -15.27 -2.68 2.04
N THR A 55 -15.06 -1.43 1.63
CA THR A 55 -14.18 -1.07 0.52
C THR A 55 -12.72 -1.25 0.91
N VAL A 56 -12.34 -0.90 2.15
CA VAL A 56 -11.00 -1.20 2.67
C VAL A 56 -10.74 -2.70 2.72
N ARG A 57 -11.73 -3.49 3.17
CA ARG A 57 -11.62 -4.96 3.15
C ARG A 57 -11.34 -5.48 1.74
N TYR A 58 -12.14 -5.02 0.78
CA TYR A 58 -11.98 -5.39 -0.62
C TYR A 58 -10.59 -4.99 -1.17
N ALA A 59 -10.14 -3.77 -0.88
CA ALA A 59 -8.84 -3.27 -1.29
C ALA A 59 -7.69 -4.10 -0.70
N LEU A 60 -7.73 -4.40 0.60
CA LEU A 60 -6.73 -5.26 1.25
C LEU A 60 -6.73 -6.66 0.65
N SER A 61 -7.89 -7.27 0.38
CA SER A 61 -7.93 -8.58 -0.27
C SER A 61 -7.29 -8.57 -1.66
N ARG A 62 -7.50 -7.52 -2.46
CA ARG A 62 -6.82 -7.37 -3.77
C ARG A 62 -5.31 -7.21 -3.63
N LEU A 63 -4.86 -6.45 -2.64
CA LEU A 63 -3.42 -6.25 -2.39
C LEU A 63 -2.74 -7.51 -1.86
N GLU A 64 -3.42 -8.28 -1.00
CA GLU A 64 -2.91 -9.57 -0.49
C GLU A 64 -2.81 -10.61 -1.62
N GLU A 65 -3.79 -10.64 -2.53
CA GLU A 65 -3.80 -11.54 -3.70
C GLU A 65 -2.60 -11.27 -4.64
N GLU A 66 -2.24 -10.00 -4.83
CA GLU A 66 -1.06 -9.60 -5.63
C GLU A 66 0.26 -9.61 -4.82
N GLY A 67 0.23 -10.02 -3.54
CA GLY A 67 1.42 -10.05 -2.68
C GLY A 67 2.02 -8.67 -2.38
N VAL A 68 1.24 -7.60 -2.50
CA VAL A 68 1.69 -6.22 -2.27
C VAL A 68 1.73 -5.86 -0.78
N VAL A 69 0.88 -6.50 0.02
CA VAL A 69 0.79 -6.24 1.48
C VAL A 69 0.97 -7.52 2.27
N ASP A 70 1.63 -7.37 3.41
CA ASP A 70 1.72 -8.40 4.45
C ASP A 70 0.69 -8.14 5.54
N SER A 71 0.19 -9.22 6.16
CA SER A 71 -0.68 -9.11 7.33
C SER A 71 -0.21 -9.98 8.51
N ARG A 72 -0.26 -9.40 9.71
CA ARG A 72 0.10 -10.09 10.96
C ARG A 72 -0.89 -9.78 12.07
N PHE A 73 -0.96 -10.63 13.09
CA PHE A 73 -1.76 -10.34 14.27
C PHE A 73 -1.16 -9.16 15.05
N SER A 74 -2.02 -8.30 15.58
CA SER A 74 -1.58 -7.26 16.51
C SER A 74 -1.18 -7.89 17.85
N PHE A 75 -0.06 -7.45 18.40
CA PHE A 75 0.38 -7.85 19.75
C PHE A 75 -0.53 -7.29 20.85
N THR A 76 -1.15 -6.14 20.61
CA THR A 76 -2.03 -5.47 21.58
C THR A 76 -3.44 -6.10 21.62
N ASP A 77 -3.96 -6.51 20.46
CA ASP A 77 -5.22 -7.26 20.35
C ASP A 77 -5.12 -8.26 19.20
N ALA A 78 -4.90 -9.54 19.54
CA ALA A 78 -4.69 -10.61 18.55
C ALA A 78 -5.89 -10.85 17.62
N ARG A 79 -7.07 -10.27 17.90
CA ARG A 79 -8.22 -10.32 16.97
C ARG A 79 -8.07 -9.34 15.81
N LYS A 80 -7.22 -8.32 15.96
CA LYS A 80 -6.93 -7.34 14.92
C LYS A 80 -5.74 -7.80 14.07
N ARG A 81 -5.81 -7.48 12.79
CA ARG A 81 -4.69 -7.59 11.85
C ARG A 81 -4.07 -6.22 11.62
N LEU A 82 -2.75 -6.22 11.54
CA LEU A 82 -1.92 -5.11 11.09
C LEU A 82 -1.47 -5.42 9.66
N TYR A 83 -1.55 -4.42 8.80
CA TYR A 83 -1.17 -4.50 7.39
C TYR A 83 -0.01 -3.55 7.13
N SER A 84 0.96 -3.98 6.33
CA SER A 84 2.12 -3.18 5.90
C SER A 84 2.43 -3.50 4.43
N LEU A 85 3.12 -2.59 3.73
CA LEU A 85 3.61 -2.89 2.38
C LEU A 85 4.74 -3.94 2.45
N GLY A 86 4.68 -4.91 1.53
CA GLY A 86 5.69 -5.96 1.33
C GLY A 86 6.58 -5.74 0.09
N ILE A 87 6.50 -4.56 -0.51
CA ILE A 87 7.22 -4.12 -1.73
C ILE A 87 8.12 -2.92 -1.44
#